data_AF-A0AAW7KY57-F1
#
_entry.id   AF-A0AAW7KY57-F1
#
_cell.length_a   1.000
_cell.length_b   1.000
_cell.length_c   1.000
_cell.angle_alpha   90.00
_cell.angle_beta   90.00
_cell.angle_gamma   90.00
#
_symmetry.space_group_name_H-M   'P 1'
#
loop_
_entity.id
_entity.type
_entity.pdbx_description
1 polymer ?
#
loop_
_entity_poly.entity_id
_entity_poly.type
_entity_poly.pdbx_seq_one_letter_code
_entity_poly.pdbx_strand_id
1 'polypeptide(L)'
;MEMYIWNTVIVLSKIVFYVGFACIAGYTFFRQIFENNESHTNAVIANLTWTRTYIVMALIANITWFFASTGAMAEEGIQGAIDADILAIMWDSSVGTGALLRALGLVTAIIALALRFKLAVNSYLKQSALMLSLLILAYSFTLLGHISELGTIEKGLLILHVLVMAWWFGALLPLKQACHQLSYAELHLLMESFGKQASFTLSLLLVAGLWLVIQLVGSLDALISSSYGQTLLFKLALVVSILALAAKHKLILVPQLKNSQGREALSKSISIEMVVAFAILSVTAGLTSVVGPAN
;
A
#
# COMPACT_ATOMS: atom_id res chain seq x y z
N MET A 1 -27.99 2.92 11.72
CA MET A 1 -27.77 3.12 10.28
C MET A 1 -26.53 4.00 10.03
N GLU A 2 -26.32 5.03 10.86
CA GLU A 2 -25.24 6.01 10.72
C GLU A 2 -23.83 5.45 10.95
N MET A 3 -23.66 4.59 11.95
CA MET A 3 -22.39 3.89 12.19
C MET A 3 -21.92 3.06 10.98
N TYR A 4 -22.84 2.46 10.21
CA TYR A 4 -22.50 1.75 8.98
C TYR A 4 -22.01 2.69 7.88
N ILE A 5 -22.60 3.88 7.77
CA ILE A 5 -22.18 4.90 6.80
C ILE A 5 -20.74 5.33 7.14
N TRP A 6 -20.47 5.68 8.40
CA TRP A 6 -19.14 6.10 8.82
C TRP A 6 -18.08 5.02 8.63
N ASN A 7 -18.36 3.79 9.09
CA ASN A 7 -17.45 2.66 8.91
C ASN A 7 -17.16 2.39 7.43
N THR A 8 -18.17 2.50 6.56
CA THR A 8 -17.99 2.33 5.11
C THR A 8 -17.07 3.42 4.55
N VAL A 9 -17.31 4.69 4.89
CA VAL A 9 -16.50 5.82 4.40
C VAL A 9 -15.05 5.72 4.91
N ILE A 10 -14.85 5.32 6.17
CA ILE A 10 -13.53 5.11 6.77
C ILE A 10 -12.77 4.01 6.03
N VAL A 11 -13.41 2.86 5.80
CA VAL A 11 -12.81 1.72 5.10
C VAL A 11 -12.46 2.08 3.65
N LEU A 12 -13.39 2.68 2.90
CA LEU A 12 -13.14 3.11 1.52
C LEU A 12 -12.01 4.13 1.43
N SER A 13 -11.99 5.11 2.34
CA SER A 13 -10.92 6.12 2.39
C SER A 13 -9.56 5.49 2.65
N LYS A 14 -9.47 4.52 3.57
CA LYS A 14 -8.23 3.77 3.82
C LYS A 14 -7.78 2.96 2.61
N ILE A 15 -8.70 2.31 1.88
CA ILE A 15 -8.37 1.57 0.65
C ILE A 15 -7.73 2.50 -0.37
N VAL A 16 -8.35 3.66 -0.65
CA VAL A 16 -7.81 4.65 -1.59
C VAL A 16 -6.45 5.16 -1.13
N PHE A 17 -6.28 5.43 0.17
CA PHE A 17 -5.00 5.82 0.75
C PHE A 17 -3.92 4.75 0.57
N TYR A 18 -4.23 3.47 0.82
CA TYR A 18 -3.28 2.36 0.64
C TYR A 18 -2.85 2.18 -0.81
N VAL A 19 -3.80 2.31 -1.75
CA VAL A 19 -3.49 2.29 -3.19
C VAL A 19 -2.58 3.45 -3.57
N GLY A 20 -2.85 4.67 -3.10
CA GLY A 20 -1.97 5.82 -3.32
C GLY A 20 -0.56 5.63 -2.75
N PHE A 21 -0.46 5.07 -1.54
CA PHE A 21 0.82 4.73 -0.91
C PHE A 21 1.63 3.72 -1.74
N ALA A 22 0.98 2.65 -2.22
CA ALA A 22 1.60 1.67 -3.12
C ALA A 22 2.00 2.30 -4.46
N CYS A 23 1.19 3.21 -5.03
CA CYS A 23 1.54 3.92 -6.26
C CYS A 23 2.78 4.81 -6.10
N ILE A 24 2.95 5.50 -4.96
CA ILE A 24 4.16 6.28 -4.67
C ILE A 24 5.37 5.34 -4.67
N ALA A 25 5.30 4.21 -3.96
CA ALA A 25 6.39 3.24 -3.93
C ALA A 25 6.71 2.69 -5.32
N GLY A 26 5.68 2.29 -6.07
CA GLY A 26 5.79 1.81 -7.44
C GLY A 26 6.54 2.79 -8.34
N TYR A 27 6.13 4.06 -8.35
CA TYR A 27 6.82 5.08 -9.12
C TYR A 27 8.25 5.30 -8.63
N THR A 28 8.47 5.32 -7.32
CA THR A 28 9.78 5.64 -6.76
C THR A 28 10.85 4.60 -7.07
N PHE A 29 10.49 3.32 -7.05
CA PHE A 29 11.43 2.22 -7.29
C PHE A 29 11.47 1.75 -8.75
N PHE A 30 10.39 1.89 -9.50
CA PHE A 30 10.26 1.28 -10.82
C PHE A 30 10.18 2.27 -11.99
N ARG A 31 10.25 3.59 -11.76
CA ARG A 31 10.27 4.58 -12.87
C ARG A 31 11.44 4.36 -13.85
N GLN A 32 12.60 3.94 -13.35
CA GLN A 32 13.82 3.78 -14.14
C GLN A 32 13.70 2.67 -15.20
N ILE A 33 12.75 1.73 -15.05
CA ILE A 33 12.47 0.69 -16.05
C ILE A 33 12.20 1.32 -17.42
N PHE A 34 11.45 2.43 -17.44
CA PHE A 34 10.97 3.05 -18.67
C PHE A 34 11.71 4.35 -19.02
N GLU A 35 12.38 4.99 -18.05
CA GLU A 35 13.09 6.27 -18.26
C GLU A 35 14.36 6.14 -19.12
N ASN A 36 14.98 4.94 -19.18
CA ASN A 36 16.28 4.75 -19.85
C ASN A 36 16.16 4.46 -21.37
N ASN A 37 14.96 4.37 -21.93
CA ASN A 37 14.75 4.02 -23.32
C ASN A 37 13.75 4.98 -23.97
N GLU A 38 14.22 5.82 -24.90
CA GLU A 38 13.41 6.86 -25.57
C GLU A 38 12.16 6.29 -26.26
N SER A 39 12.19 5.01 -26.64
CA SER A 39 11.07 4.30 -27.27
C SER A 39 9.87 4.04 -26.35
N HIS A 40 10.00 4.26 -25.03
CA HIS A 40 8.94 3.99 -24.04
C HIS A 40 8.27 5.25 -23.46
N THR A 41 8.40 6.39 -24.14
CA THR A 41 7.90 7.70 -23.67
C THR A 41 6.41 7.68 -23.26
N ASN A 42 5.53 7.00 -24.01
CA ASN A 42 4.10 6.91 -23.68
C ASN A 42 3.83 6.18 -22.37
N ALA A 43 4.63 5.17 -22.04
CA ALA A 43 4.50 4.39 -20.82
C ALA A 43 4.91 5.17 -19.58
N VAL A 44 6.03 5.91 -19.69
CA VAL A 44 6.51 6.83 -18.65
C VAL A 44 5.44 7.86 -18.34
N ILE A 45 4.85 8.48 -19.36
CA ILE A 45 3.77 9.46 -19.21
C ILE A 45 2.55 8.83 -18.57
N ALA A 46 2.10 7.67 -19.05
CA ALA A 46 0.95 6.98 -18.47
C ALA A 46 1.18 6.67 -16.99
N ASN A 47 2.31 6.03 -16.63
CA ASN A 47 2.64 5.68 -15.25
C ASN A 47 2.70 6.90 -14.33
N LEU A 48 3.30 8.00 -14.78
CA LEU A 48 3.31 9.27 -14.06
C LEU A 48 1.90 9.84 -13.86
N THR A 49 1.07 9.85 -14.90
CA THR A 49 -0.31 10.34 -14.83
C THR A 49 -1.13 9.53 -13.83
N TRP A 50 -1.09 8.19 -13.93
CA TRP A 50 -1.75 7.30 -12.96
C TRP A 50 -1.29 7.59 -11.53
N THR A 51 0.02 7.69 -11.32
CA THR A 51 0.61 7.95 -10.00
C THR A 51 0.10 9.27 -9.42
N ARG A 52 0.11 10.35 -10.21
CA ARG A 52 -0.41 11.66 -9.79
C ARG A 52 -1.90 11.59 -9.43
N THR A 53 -2.72 10.92 -10.24
CA THR A 53 -4.14 10.75 -9.97
C THR A 53 -4.38 10.02 -8.64
N TYR A 54 -3.71 8.89 -8.41
CA TYR A 54 -3.88 8.12 -7.17
C TYR A 54 -3.38 8.86 -5.92
N ILE A 55 -2.32 9.67 -6.02
CA ILE A 55 -1.84 10.45 -4.88
C ILE A 55 -2.83 11.58 -4.51
N VAL A 56 -3.41 12.26 -5.51
CA VAL A 56 -4.43 13.28 -5.25
C VAL A 56 -5.68 12.63 -4.64
N MET A 57 -6.11 11.49 -5.17
CA MET A 57 -7.22 10.73 -4.58
C MET A 57 -6.91 10.28 -3.15
N ALA A 58 -5.68 9.86 -2.85
CA ALA A 58 -5.26 9.49 -1.50
C ALA A 58 -5.25 10.69 -0.53
N LEU A 59 -4.93 11.89 -1.01
CA LEU A 59 -5.00 13.11 -0.20
C LEU A 59 -6.45 13.47 0.14
N ILE A 60 -7.33 13.42 -0.85
CA ILE A 60 -8.78 13.63 -0.63
C ILE A 60 -9.30 12.57 0.34
N ALA A 61 -8.95 11.30 0.13
CA ALA A 61 -9.34 10.20 1.00
C ALA A 61 -8.83 10.38 2.44
N ASN A 62 -7.62 10.91 2.64
CA ASN A 62 -7.11 11.19 3.98
C ASN A 62 -7.93 12.28 4.70
N ILE A 63 -8.34 13.33 3.98
CA ILE A 63 -9.22 14.38 4.52
C ILE A 63 -10.59 13.78 4.85
N THR A 64 -11.19 13.04 3.91
CA THR A 64 -12.47 12.35 4.13
C THR A 64 -12.40 11.39 5.31
N TRP A 65 -11.30 10.66 5.46
CA TRP A 65 -11.08 9.74 6.58
C TRP A 65 -11.07 10.45 7.93
N PHE A 66 -10.44 11.63 8.03
CA PHE A 66 -10.40 12.41 9.28
C PHE A 66 -11.81 12.86 9.70
N PHE A 67 -12.56 13.48 8.78
CA PHE A 67 -13.95 13.90 9.04
C PHE A 67 -14.88 12.72 9.31
N ALA A 68 -14.73 11.61 8.59
CA ALA A 68 -15.53 10.41 8.83
C ALA A 68 -15.22 9.76 10.18
N SER A 69 -13.96 9.77 10.62
CA SER A 69 -13.56 9.30 11.95
C SER A 69 -14.12 10.22 13.05
N THR A 70 -14.17 11.53 12.80
CA THR A 70 -14.81 12.52 13.68
C THR A 70 -16.31 12.26 13.79
N GLY A 71 -17.01 12.08 12.67
CA GLY A 71 -18.43 11.77 12.66
C GLY A 71 -18.78 10.44 13.32
N ALA A 72 -17.90 9.44 13.19
CA ALA A 72 -18.04 8.17 13.91
C ALA A 72 -17.94 8.35 15.44
N MET A 73 -17.07 9.25 15.90
CA MET A 73 -16.87 9.56 17.32
C MET A 73 -18.01 10.40 17.90
N ALA A 74 -18.56 11.33 17.12
CA ALA A 74 -19.61 12.23 17.57
C ALA A 74 -20.95 11.51 17.83
N GLU A 75 -21.24 10.44 17.08
CA GLU A 75 -22.52 9.69 17.15
C GLU A 75 -23.80 10.54 16.92
N GLU A 76 -23.66 11.76 16.39
CA GLU A 76 -24.76 12.72 16.11
C GLU A 76 -25.02 12.88 14.59
N GLY A 77 -25.11 11.76 13.89
CA GLY A 77 -25.34 11.75 12.44
C GLY A 77 -24.27 12.46 11.62
N ILE A 78 -24.63 12.91 10.41
CA ILE A 78 -23.70 13.52 9.45
C ILE A 78 -23.13 14.86 9.96
N GLN A 79 -23.92 15.58 10.77
CA GLN A 79 -23.53 16.89 11.31
C GLN A 79 -22.39 16.76 12.34
N GLY A 80 -22.33 15.66 13.09
CA GLY A 80 -21.26 15.40 14.05
C GLY A 80 -19.85 15.35 13.43
N ALA A 81 -19.72 15.10 12.12
CA ALA A 81 -18.42 15.15 11.45
C ALA A 81 -17.82 16.55 11.37
N ILE A 82 -18.64 17.60 11.48
CA ILE A 82 -18.22 19.01 11.44
C ILE A 82 -18.46 19.73 12.78
N ASP A 83 -18.76 18.97 13.84
CA ASP A 83 -18.89 19.53 15.18
C ASP A 83 -17.53 20.07 15.65
N ALA A 84 -17.51 21.33 16.11
CA ALA A 84 -16.27 22.02 16.43
C ALA A 84 -15.55 21.43 17.66
N ASP A 85 -16.32 20.97 18.65
CA ASP A 85 -15.76 20.43 19.89
C ASP A 85 -15.18 19.03 19.63
N ILE A 86 -15.91 18.17 18.89
CA ILE A 86 -15.39 16.86 18.50
C ILE A 86 -14.19 17.00 17.55
N LEU A 87 -14.22 17.94 16.61
CA LEU A 87 -13.07 18.21 15.73
C LEU A 87 -11.83 18.62 16.53
N ALA A 88 -11.98 19.46 17.55
CA ALA A 88 -10.86 19.86 18.40
C ALA A 88 -10.27 18.66 19.16
N ILE A 89 -11.13 17.79 19.72
CA ILE A 89 -10.71 16.55 20.38
C ILE A 89 -10.00 15.61 19.39
N MET A 90 -10.56 15.41 18.21
CA MET A 90 -9.99 14.54 17.19
C MET A 90 -8.65 15.07 16.65
N TRP A 91 -8.50 16.39 16.57
CA TRP A 91 -7.26 17.03 16.14
C TRP A 91 -6.12 16.85 17.13
N ASP A 92 -6.40 16.93 18.44
CA ASP A 92 -5.41 16.71 19.51
C ASP A 92 -5.07 15.21 19.72
N SER A 93 -5.88 14.31 19.14
CA SER A 93 -5.67 12.87 19.22
C SER A 93 -4.61 12.33 18.25
N SER A 94 -4.31 11.04 18.39
CA SER A 94 -3.47 10.29 17.44
C SER A 94 -4.05 10.26 16.01
N VAL A 95 -5.37 10.40 15.85
CA VAL A 95 -6.05 10.49 14.55
C VAL A 95 -5.67 11.78 13.83
N GLY A 96 -5.68 12.92 14.52
CA GLY A 96 -5.25 14.21 13.98
C GLY A 96 -3.77 14.21 13.59
N THR A 97 -2.90 13.73 14.49
CA THR A 97 -1.46 13.58 14.20
C THR A 97 -1.23 12.65 13.00
N GLY A 98 -1.93 11.51 12.93
CA GLY A 98 -1.86 10.59 11.80
C GLY A 98 -2.34 11.22 10.49
N ALA A 99 -3.45 11.96 10.51
CA ALA A 99 -3.97 12.68 9.34
C ALA A 99 -2.98 13.73 8.84
N LEU A 100 -2.34 14.48 9.75
CA LEU A 100 -1.33 15.48 9.42
C LEU A 100 -0.10 14.86 8.76
N LEU A 101 0.46 13.80 9.35
CA LEU A 101 1.62 13.11 8.77
C LEU A 101 1.30 12.50 7.41
N ARG A 102 0.11 11.91 7.24
CA ARG A 102 -0.35 11.42 5.94
C ARG A 102 -0.44 12.54 4.91
N ALA A 103 -1.02 13.68 5.27
CA ALA A 103 -1.11 14.84 4.40
C ALA A 103 0.29 15.36 4.02
N LEU A 104 1.20 15.49 4.98
CA LEU A 104 2.59 15.92 4.74
C LEU A 104 3.29 14.98 3.76
N GLY A 105 3.25 13.66 4.02
CA GLY A 105 3.86 12.67 3.13
C GLY A 105 3.29 12.72 1.71
N LEU A 106 1.96 12.81 1.56
CA LEU A 106 1.30 12.91 0.26
C LEU A 106 1.65 14.22 -0.47
N VAL A 107 1.63 15.36 0.23
CA VAL A 107 2.00 16.67 -0.35
C VAL A 107 3.46 16.67 -0.78
N THR A 108 4.38 16.10 0.01
CA THR A 108 5.79 15.92 -0.40
C THR A 108 5.89 15.14 -1.71
N ALA A 109 5.13 14.04 -1.87
CA ALA A 109 5.09 13.29 -3.12
C ALA A 109 4.51 14.11 -4.28
N ILE A 110 3.42 14.85 -4.06
CA ILE A 110 2.81 15.71 -5.09
C ILE A 110 3.81 16.75 -5.59
N ILE A 111 4.49 17.45 -4.68
CA ILE A 111 5.50 18.46 -5.01
C ILE A 111 6.65 17.81 -5.79
N ALA A 112 7.18 16.68 -5.31
CA ALA A 112 8.27 15.95 -5.97
C ALA A 112 7.91 15.51 -7.40
N LEU A 113 6.63 15.18 -7.66
CA LEU A 113 6.15 14.78 -8.98
C LEU A 113 5.69 15.94 -9.86
N ALA A 114 5.31 17.09 -9.30
CA ALA A 114 4.89 18.26 -10.06
C ALA A 114 6.07 19.02 -10.67
N LEU A 115 7.21 19.05 -9.97
CA LEU A 115 8.40 19.77 -10.40
C LEU A 115 9.05 19.08 -11.61
N ARG A 116 9.16 19.81 -12.74
CA ARG A 116 9.89 19.35 -13.92
C ARG A 116 11.39 19.60 -13.72
N PHE A 117 12.08 18.57 -13.32
CA PHE A 117 13.50 18.62 -13.03
C PHE A 117 14.33 18.21 -14.26
N LYS A 118 14.98 19.18 -14.93
CA LYS A 118 15.76 18.95 -16.15
C LYS A 118 17.25 18.57 -15.93
N LEU A 119 17.75 18.58 -14.68
CA LEU A 119 19.16 18.33 -14.34
C LEU A 119 19.35 17.06 -13.50
N ALA A 120 20.51 16.39 -13.62
CA ALA A 120 20.82 15.15 -12.89
C ALA A 120 20.78 15.31 -11.36
N VAL A 121 21.27 16.44 -10.83
CA VAL A 121 21.18 16.80 -9.40
C VAL A 121 19.72 16.79 -8.90
N ASN A 122 18.80 17.16 -9.77
CA ASN A 122 17.39 17.23 -9.44
C ASN A 122 16.71 15.85 -9.44
N SER A 123 17.29 14.83 -10.10
CA SER A 123 16.79 13.45 -10.06
C SER A 123 17.01 12.79 -8.70
N TYR A 124 18.18 13.03 -8.09
CA TYR A 124 18.48 12.59 -6.73
C TYR A 124 17.59 13.28 -5.70
N LEU A 125 17.41 14.61 -5.82
CA LEU A 125 16.52 15.35 -4.92
C LEU A 125 15.07 14.84 -5.00
N LYS A 126 14.56 14.59 -6.21
CA LYS A 126 13.25 13.97 -6.43
C LYS A 126 13.16 12.58 -5.80
N GLN A 127 14.19 11.75 -5.95
CA GLN A 127 14.23 10.42 -5.34
C GLN A 127 14.20 10.51 -3.81
N SER A 128 15.03 11.37 -3.22
CA SER A 128 15.08 11.58 -1.78
C SER A 128 13.75 12.11 -1.22
N ALA A 129 13.09 13.03 -1.93
CA ALA A 129 11.78 13.55 -1.52
C ALA A 129 10.69 12.45 -1.54
N LEU A 130 10.69 11.58 -2.56
CA LEU A 130 9.77 10.45 -2.63
C LEU A 130 10.06 9.38 -1.56
N MET A 131 11.33 9.11 -1.28
CA MET A 131 11.74 8.22 -0.18
C MET A 131 11.30 8.79 1.18
N LEU A 132 11.51 10.09 1.41
CA LEU A 132 11.06 10.78 2.62
C LEU A 132 9.54 10.71 2.76
N SER A 133 8.80 10.95 1.67
CA SER A 133 7.35 10.78 1.64
C SER A 133 6.94 9.37 2.10
N LEU A 134 7.54 8.32 1.55
CA LEU A 134 7.22 6.94 1.95
C LEU A 134 7.53 6.65 3.41
N LEU A 135 8.62 7.20 3.96
CA LEU A 135 8.97 7.03 5.37
C LEU A 135 7.98 7.74 6.30
N ILE A 136 7.58 8.98 5.97
CA ILE A 136 6.55 9.71 6.71
C ILE A 136 5.22 8.94 6.68
N LEU A 137 4.82 8.46 5.50
CA LEU A 137 3.59 7.68 5.33
C LEU A 137 3.66 6.36 6.11
N ALA A 138 4.77 5.62 6.04
CA ALA A 138 4.95 4.38 6.78
C ALA A 138 4.91 4.60 8.29
N TYR A 139 5.55 5.66 8.80
CA TYR A 139 5.51 6.01 10.21
C TYR A 139 4.10 6.35 10.69
N SER A 140 3.28 7.01 9.86
CA SER A 140 1.89 7.34 10.20
C SER A 140 1.02 6.12 10.57
N PHE A 141 1.36 4.93 10.07
CA PHE A 141 0.65 3.70 10.45
C PHE A 141 0.88 3.29 11.91
N THR A 142 2.00 3.69 12.50
CA THR A 142 2.36 3.32 13.89
C THR A 142 1.60 4.11 14.95
N LEU A 143 0.93 5.19 14.55
CA LEU A 143 0.17 6.07 15.43
C LEU A 143 -1.29 5.63 15.62
N LEU A 144 -1.74 4.62 14.88
CA LEU A 144 -3.17 4.29 14.76
C LEU A 144 -3.44 2.83 15.12
N GLY A 145 -4.57 2.60 15.79
CA GLY A 145 -5.01 1.26 16.22
C GLY A 145 -4.11 0.67 17.30
N HIS A 146 -4.36 -0.58 17.68
CA HIS A 146 -3.69 -1.23 18.82
C HIS A 146 -2.15 -1.32 18.72
N ILE A 147 -1.57 -1.13 17.53
CA ILE A 147 -0.11 -1.09 17.36
C ILE A 147 0.49 0.19 17.99
N SER A 148 -0.28 1.26 18.18
CA SER A 148 0.18 2.47 18.87
C SER A 148 0.59 2.20 20.32
N GLU A 149 -0.04 1.21 20.95
CA GLU A 149 0.19 0.81 22.33
C GLU A 149 1.33 -0.22 22.48
N LEU A 150 1.84 -0.74 21.38
CA LEU A 150 2.95 -1.70 21.38
C LEU A 150 4.32 -1.01 21.40
N GLY A 151 5.35 -1.81 21.65
CA GLY A 151 6.74 -1.36 21.74
C GLY A 151 7.34 -0.87 20.42
N THR A 152 8.54 -0.32 20.52
CA THR A 152 9.29 0.21 19.37
C THR A 152 9.61 -0.87 18.33
N ILE A 153 9.77 -2.13 18.76
CA ILE A 153 10.05 -3.26 17.86
C ILE A 153 8.84 -3.52 16.96
N GLU A 154 7.64 -3.59 17.53
CA GLU A 154 6.40 -3.83 16.79
C GLU A 154 6.10 -2.69 15.81
N LYS A 155 6.33 -1.45 16.24
CA LYS A 155 6.23 -0.27 15.36
C LYS A 155 7.22 -0.34 14.21
N GLY A 156 8.47 -0.72 14.48
CA GLY A 156 9.49 -0.94 13.45
C GLY A 156 9.13 -2.05 12.46
N LEU A 157 8.61 -3.17 12.96
CA LEU A 157 8.13 -4.28 12.13
C LEU A 157 6.93 -3.87 11.27
N LEU A 158 6.02 -3.05 11.80
CA LEU A 158 4.91 -2.52 11.00
C LEU A 158 5.41 -1.62 9.88
N ILE A 159 6.34 -0.68 10.17
CA ILE A 159 6.96 0.19 9.15
C ILE A 159 7.59 -0.65 8.04
N LEU A 160 8.39 -1.65 8.41
CA LEU A 160 9.01 -2.58 7.48
C LEU A 160 7.94 -3.33 6.64
N HIS A 161 6.92 -3.87 7.29
CA HIS A 161 5.84 -4.61 6.66
C HIS A 161 5.11 -3.77 5.60
N VAL A 162 4.70 -2.54 5.95
CA VAL A 162 3.96 -1.68 5.02
C VAL A 162 4.86 -1.14 3.90
N LEU A 163 6.15 -0.90 4.14
CA LEU A 163 7.09 -0.49 3.09
C LEU A 163 7.35 -1.60 2.08
N VAL A 164 7.57 -2.84 2.55
CA VAL A 164 7.75 -3.99 1.66
C VAL A 164 6.47 -4.28 0.89
N MET A 165 5.30 -4.18 1.54
CA MET A 165 4.00 -4.29 0.89
C MET A 165 3.83 -3.22 -0.20
N ALA A 166 4.14 -1.96 0.09
CA ALA A 166 4.02 -0.87 -0.87
C ALA A 166 4.99 -1.05 -2.05
N TRP A 167 6.23 -1.48 -1.78
CA TRP A 167 7.20 -1.82 -2.83
C TRP A 167 6.67 -2.95 -3.73
N TRP A 168 6.15 -4.03 -3.15
CA TRP A 168 5.65 -5.17 -3.91
C TRP A 168 4.40 -4.83 -4.73
N PHE A 169 3.36 -4.31 -4.08
CA PHE A 169 2.09 -3.99 -4.75
C PHE A 169 2.25 -2.84 -5.73
N GLY A 170 3.11 -1.86 -5.42
CA GLY A 170 3.49 -0.79 -6.32
C GLY A 170 4.24 -1.26 -7.57
N ALA A 171 4.94 -2.39 -7.51
CA ALA A 171 5.64 -2.97 -8.66
C ALA A 171 4.69 -3.55 -9.71
N LEU A 172 3.50 -4.02 -9.33
CA LEU A 172 2.64 -4.84 -10.19
C LEU A 172 2.24 -4.12 -11.49
N LEU A 173 1.86 -2.84 -11.43
CA LEU A 173 1.48 -2.08 -12.62
C LEU A 173 2.67 -1.83 -13.57
N PRO A 174 3.83 -1.30 -13.11
CA PRO A 174 5.04 -1.24 -13.92
C PRO A 174 5.45 -2.59 -14.53
N LEU A 175 5.41 -3.68 -13.76
CA LEU A 175 5.76 -5.02 -14.25
C LEU A 175 4.78 -5.52 -15.32
N LYS A 176 3.48 -5.24 -15.16
CA LYS A 176 2.48 -5.53 -16.19
C LYS A 176 2.74 -4.75 -17.47
N GLN A 177 3.10 -3.47 -17.39
CA GLN A 177 3.44 -2.64 -18.53
C GLN A 177 4.72 -3.13 -19.22
N ALA A 178 5.72 -3.54 -18.43
CA ALA A 178 6.99 -4.07 -18.93
C ALA A 178 6.78 -5.32 -19.81
N CYS A 179 5.78 -6.16 -19.51
CA CYS A 179 5.45 -7.33 -20.34
C CYS A 179 5.11 -6.98 -21.80
N HIS A 180 4.55 -5.78 -22.03
CA HIS A 180 4.09 -5.32 -23.35
C HIS A 180 5.10 -4.42 -24.06
N GLN A 181 6.03 -3.83 -23.32
CA GLN A 181 6.88 -2.76 -23.84
C GLN A 181 8.34 -3.18 -23.98
N LEU A 182 8.84 -4.02 -23.08
CA LEU A 182 10.24 -4.43 -23.10
C LEU A 182 10.50 -5.56 -24.11
N SER A 183 11.74 -5.61 -24.60
CA SER A 183 12.23 -6.77 -25.34
C SER A 183 12.29 -8.02 -24.44
N TYR A 184 12.49 -9.20 -25.05
CA TYR A 184 12.55 -10.46 -24.28
C TYR A 184 13.70 -10.43 -23.26
N ALA A 185 14.88 -9.98 -23.70
CA ALA A 185 16.07 -9.97 -22.86
C ALA A 185 15.89 -9.02 -21.66
N GLU A 186 15.40 -7.80 -21.91
CA GLU A 186 15.14 -6.81 -20.86
C GLU A 186 14.07 -7.30 -19.87
N LEU A 187 12.96 -7.85 -20.37
CA LEU A 187 11.88 -8.37 -19.54
C LEU A 187 12.34 -9.54 -18.67
N HIS A 188 13.10 -10.47 -19.25
CA HIS A 188 13.61 -11.63 -18.53
C HIS A 188 14.57 -11.21 -17.40
N LEU A 189 15.53 -10.32 -17.69
CA LEU A 189 16.46 -9.78 -16.69
C LEU A 189 15.73 -9.02 -15.58
N LEU A 190 14.74 -8.20 -15.94
CA LEU A 190 13.91 -7.47 -14.99
C LEU A 190 13.18 -8.42 -14.04
N MET A 191 12.49 -9.42 -14.60
CA MET A 191 11.71 -10.38 -13.82
C MET A 191 12.57 -11.30 -12.96
N GLU A 192 13.75 -11.70 -13.45
CA GLU A 192 14.71 -12.48 -12.68
C GLU A 192 15.27 -11.68 -11.50
N SER A 193 15.68 -10.43 -11.72
CA SER A 193 16.19 -9.53 -10.69
C SER A 193 15.11 -9.22 -9.64
N PHE A 194 13.89 -8.88 -10.09
CA PHE A 194 12.75 -8.66 -9.22
C PHE A 194 12.43 -9.92 -8.39
N GLY A 195 12.42 -11.10 -9.01
CA GLY A 195 12.17 -12.37 -8.31
C GLY A 195 13.20 -12.69 -7.23
N LYS A 196 14.48 -12.35 -7.44
CA LYS A 196 15.54 -12.49 -6.42
C LYS A 196 15.30 -11.55 -5.24
N GLN A 197 15.03 -10.27 -5.50
CA GLN A 197 14.74 -9.28 -4.46
C GLN A 197 13.47 -9.65 -3.69
N ALA A 198 12.39 -9.99 -4.40
CA ALA A 198 11.11 -10.39 -3.83
C ALA A 198 11.24 -11.62 -2.94
N SER A 199 12.06 -12.61 -3.32
CA SER A 199 12.25 -13.81 -2.48
C SER A 199 12.76 -13.45 -1.07
N PHE A 200 13.71 -12.51 -0.99
CA PHE A 200 14.24 -12.05 0.30
C PHE A 200 13.26 -11.14 1.04
N THR A 201 12.74 -10.11 0.37
CA THR A 201 11.87 -9.11 1.02
C THR A 201 10.54 -9.68 1.47
N LEU A 202 9.93 -10.57 0.69
CA LEU A 202 8.66 -11.22 1.06
C LEU A 202 8.84 -12.19 2.24
N SER A 203 10.00 -12.85 2.35
CA SER A 203 10.32 -13.68 3.52
C SER A 203 10.37 -12.82 4.79
N LEU A 204 11.02 -11.65 4.71
CA LEU A 204 11.07 -10.70 5.83
C LEU A 204 9.68 -10.13 6.18
N LEU A 205 8.85 -9.84 5.17
CA LEU A 205 7.47 -9.39 5.35
C LEU A 205 6.62 -10.45 6.07
N LEU A 206 6.80 -11.74 5.76
CA LEU A 206 6.11 -12.84 6.42
C LEU A 206 6.51 -12.98 7.88
N VAL A 207 7.81 -12.91 8.18
CA VAL A 207 8.31 -12.97 9.56
C VAL A 207 7.76 -11.78 10.37
N ALA A 208 7.82 -10.56 9.83
CA ALA A 208 7.27 -9.38 10.48
C ALA A 208 5.75 -9.50 10.69
N GLY A 209 5.02 -9.97 9.67
CA GLY A 209 3.57 -10.17 9.76
C GLY A 209 3.18 -11.23 10.80
N LEU A 210 3.91 -12.35 10.86
CA LEU A 210 3.66 -13.40 11.83
C LEU A 210 3.92 -12.92 13.26
N TRP A 211 5.00 -12.15 13.48
CA TRP A 211 5.26 -11.54 14.78
C TRP A 211 4.11 -10.62 15.21
N LEU A 212 3.66 -9.73 14.31
CA LEU A 212 2.55 -8.82 14.60
C LEU A 212 1.24 -9.58 14.90
N VAL A 213 0.97 -10.68 14.20
CA VAL A 213 -0.21 -11.54 14.46
C VAL A 213 -0.14 -12.11 15.88
N ILE A 214 1.02 -12.62 16.31
CA ILE A 214 1.19 -13.18 17.65
C ILE A 214 0.93 -12.11 18.72
N GLN A 215 1.49 -10.92 18.55
CA GLN A 215 1.35 -9.82 19.51
C GLN A 215 -0.08 -9.25 19.57
N LEU A 216 -0.79 -9.18 18.43
CA LEU A 216 -2.11 -8.56 18.37
C LEU A 216 -3.26 -9.51 18.72
N VAL A 217 -3.13 -10.81 18.44
CA VAL A 217 -4.21 -11.78 18.69
C VAL A 217 -4.09 -12.42 20.07
N GLY A 218 -2.88 -12.58 20.59
CA GLY A 218 -2.62 -13.08 21.95
C GLY A 218 -2.81 -14.58 22.18
N SER A 219 -3.76 -15.25 21.49
CA SER A 219 -3.99 -16.70 21.66
C SER A 219 -4.54 -17.40 20.40
N LEU A 220 -4.35 -18.72 20.33
CA LEU A 220 -4.93 -19.55 19.26
C LEU A 220 -6.46 -19.62 19.32
N ASP A 221 -7.04 -19.57 20.53
CA ASP A 221 -8.49 -19.52 20.67
C ASP A 221 -9.04 -18.24 20.04
N ALA A 222 -8.51 -17.07 20.44
CA ALA A 222 -8.90 -15.78 19.88
C ALA A 222 -8.69 -15.72 18.35
N LEU A 223 -7.68 -16.41 17.81
CA LEU A 223 -7.46 -16.47 16.37
C LEU A 223 -8.59 -17.16 15.60
N ILE A 224 -9.23 -18.16 16.20
CA ILE A 224 -10.25 -18.99 15.53
C ILE A 224 -11.67 -18.56 15.93
N SER A 225 -11.85 -18.14 17.18
CA SER A 225 -13.16 -17.82 17.75
C SER A 225 -13.58 -16.37 17.55
N SER A 226 -12.64 -15.42 17.50
CA SER A 226 -12.96 -13.99 17.40
C SER A 226 -13.19 -13.53 15.95
N SER A 227 -14.02 -12.50 15.77
CA SER A 227 -14.21 -11.84 14.48
C SER A 227 -12.91 -11.26 13.93
N TYR A 228 -12.04 -10.73 14.80
CA TYR A 228 -10.70 -10.24 14.46
C TYR A 228 -9.83 -11.36 13.89
N GLY A 229 -9.75 -12.47 14.62
CA GLY A 229 -8.98 -13.65 14.24
C GLY A 229 -9.45 -14.25 12.92
N GLN A 230 -10.76 -14.42 12.74
CA GLN A 230 -11.33 -14.95 11.50
C GLN A 230 -11.08 -14.04 10.28
N THR A 231 -11.22 -12.72 10.45
CA THR A 231 -10.92 -11.75 9.39
C THR A 231 -9.42 -11.77 9.04
N LEU A 232 -8.57 -11.92 10.04
CA LEU A 232 -7.12 -12.06 9.87
C LEU A 232 -6.75 -13.38 9.17
N LEU A 233 -7.38 -14.50 9.51
CA LEU A 233 -7.22 -15.79 8.81
C LEU A 233 -7.62 -15.68 7.34
N PHE A 234 -8.73 -14.98 7.04
CA PHE A 234 -9.13 -14.71 5.66
C PHE A 234 -8.07 -13.89 4.91
N LYS A 235 -7.52 -12.84 5.54
CA LYS A 235 -6.38 -12.09 4.99
C LYS A 235 -5.17 -12.99 4.74
N LEU A 236 -4.83 -13.88 5.68
CA LEU A 236 -3.69 -14.80 5.53
C LEU A 236 -3.90 -15.79 4.38
N ALA A 237 -5.11 -16.30 4.17
CA ALA A 237 -5.43 -17.14 3.02
C ALA A 237 -5.21 -16.41 1.68
N LEU A 238 -5.57 -15.13 1.60
CA LEU A 238 -5.26 -14.30 0.44
C LEU A 238 -3.75 -14.07 0.27
N VAL A 239 -3.01 -13.84 1.36
CA VAL A 239 -1.54 -13.71 1.35
C VAL A 239 -0.87 -14.98 0.82
N VAL A 240 -1.28 -16.16 1.29
CA VAL A 240 -0.78 -17.44 0.78
C VAL A 240 -1.10 -17.60 -0.71
N SER A 241 -2.29 -17.19 -1.14
CA SER A 241 -2.71 -17.26 -2.54
C SER A 241 -1.83 -16.39 -3.46
N ILE A 242 -1.54 -15.14 -3.07
CA ILE A 242 -0.68 -14.26 -3.86
C ILE A 242 0.79 -14.71 -3.83
N LEU A 243 1.26 -15.31 -2.74
CA LEU A 243 2.61 -15.91 -2.68
C LEU A 243 2.74 -17.13 -3.59
N ALA A 244 1.69 -17.95 -3.71
CA ALA A 244 1.66 -19.05 -4.67
C ALA A 244 1.72 -18.54 -6.12
N LEU A 245 1.07 -17.41 -6.42
CA LEU A 245 1.20 -16.74 -7.72
C LEU A 245 2.63 -16.23 -7.95
N ALA A 246 3.23 -15.56 -6.96
CA ALA A 246 4.62 -15.10 -7.06
C ALA A 246 5.62 -16.25 -7.26
N ALA A 247 5.41 -17.38 -6.58
CA ALA A 247 6.20 -18.59 -6.78
C ALA A 247 6.02 -19.16 -8.19
N LYS A 248 4.78 -19.20 -8.71
CA LYS A 248 4.48 -19.59 -10.09
C LYS A 248 5.18 -18.68 -11.11
N HIS A 249 5.29 -17.37 -10.85
CA HIS A 249 6.03 -16.47 -11.74
C HIS A 249 7.49 -16.89 -11.81
N LYS A 250 8.15 -16.98 -10.65
CA LYS A 250 9.58 -17.30 -10.55
C LYS A 250 9.92 -18.68 -11.14
N LEU A 251 9.12 -19.69 -10.84
CA LEU A 251 9.43 -21.10 -11.15
C LEU A 251 8.94 -21.55 -12.53
N ILE A 252 7.89 -20.93 -13.07
CA ILE A 252 7.23 -21.42 -14.28
C ILE A 252 7.15 -20.34 -15.36
N LEU A 253 6.56 -19.17 -15.05
CA LEU A 253 6.25 -18.18 -16.10
C LEU A 253 7.50 -17.46 -16.61
N VAL A 254 8.42 -17.06 -15.72
CA VAL A 254 9.65 -16.35 -16.09
C VAL A 254 10.57 -17.22 -16.97
N PRO A 255 10.80 -18.51 -16.68
CA PRO A 255 11.49 -19.43 -17.59
C PRO A 255 10.83 -19.59 -18.97
N GLN A 256 9.50 -19.40 -19.07
CA GLN A 256 8.71 -19.59 -20.30
C GLN A 256 8.55 -18.30 -21.14
N LEU A 257 9.23 -17.20 -20.79
CA LEU A 257 9.06 -15.90 -21.46
C LEU A 257 9.50 -15.85 -22.94
N LYS A 258 10.16 -16.89 -23.45
CA LYS A 258 10.75 -16.94 -24.80
C LYS A 258 9.73 -16.73 -25.92
N ASN A 259 8.45 -17.05 -25.68
CA ASN A 259 7.38 -16.95 -26.67
C ASN A 259 6.34 -15.89 -26.27
N SER A 260 5.61 -15.34 -27.25
CA SER A 260 4.54 -14.34 -27.04
C SER A 260 3.47 -14.82 -26.05
N GLN A 261 3.10 -16.10 -26.11
CA GLN A 261 2.15 -16.73 -25.19
C GLN A 261 2.62 -16.66 -23.72
N GLY A 262 3.93 -16.80 -23.47
CA GLY A 262 4.49 -16.73 -22.12
C GLY A 262 4.40 -15.32 -21.52
N ARG A 263 4.60 -14.28 -22.35
CA ARG A 263 4.43 -12.88 -21.91
C ARG A 263 2.98 -12.55 -21.60
N GLU A 264 2.04 -13.01 -22.42
CA GLU A 264 0.62 -12.79 -22.18
C GLU A 264 0.15 -13.53 -20.91
N ALA A 265 0.60 -14.77 -20.72
CA ALA A 265 0.34 -15.53 -19.50
C ALA A 265 0.88 -14.82 -18.25
N LEU A 266 2.10 -14.26 -18.30
CA LEU A 266 2.65 -13.47 -17.21
C LEU A 266 1.83 -12.20 -16.95
N SER A 267 1.48 -11.44 -17.99
CA SER A 267 0.69 -10.21 -17.85
C SER A 267 -0.71 -10.47 -17.27
N LYS A 268 -1.37 -11.57 -17.67
CA LYS A 268 -2.65 -12.03 -17.10
C LYS A 268 -2.47 -12.44 -15.63
N SER A 269 -1.41 -13.19 -15.32
CA SER A 269 -1.10 -13.60 -13.94
C SER A 269 -0.86 -12.39 -13.03
N ILE A 270 -0.11 -11.39 -13.47
CA ILE A 270 0.08 -10.12 -12.74
C ILE A 270 -1.25 -9.40 -12.53
N SER A 271 -2.16 -9.43 -13.51
CA SER A 271 -3.49 -8.82 -13.36
C SER A 271 -4.32 -9.51 -12.27
N ILE A 272 -4.20 -10.84 -12.14
CA ILE A 272 -4.82 -11.59 -11.04
C ILE A 272 -4.17 -11.19 -9.70
N GLU A 273 -2.83 -11.05 -9.64
CA GLU A 273 -2.16 -10.57 -8.44
C GLU A 273 -2.62 -9.18 -8.01
N MET A 274 -2.86 -8.26 -8.95
CA MET A 274 -3.42 -6.94 -8.63
C MET A 274 -4.80 -7.04 -7.97
N VAL A 275 -5.66 -7.97 -8.42
CA VAL A 275 -6.97 -8.20 -7.82
C VAL A 275 -6.83 -8.77 -6.41
N VAL A 276 -5.95 -9.76 -6.21
CA VAL A 276 -5.71 -10.34 -4.88
C VAL A 276 -5.07 -9.33 -3.94
N ALA A 277 -4.12 -8.52 -4.41
CA ALA A 277 -3.51 -7.43 -3.65
C ALA A 277 -4.56 -6.40 -3.22
N PHE A 278 -5.46 -6.00 -4.12
CA PHE A 278 -6.57 -5.10 -3.79
C PHE A 278 -7.52 -5.72 -2.75
N ALA A 279 -7.82 -7.02 -2.85
CA ALA A 279 -8.61 -7.74 -1.84
C ALA A 279 -7.91 -7.75 -0.47
N ILE A 280 -6.59 -8.00 -0.42
CA ILE A 280 -5.79 -7.95 0.82
C ILE A 280 -5.86 -6.55 1.44
N LEU A 281 -5.70 -5.48 0.65
CA LEU A 281 -5.80 -4.11 1.13
C LEU A 281 -7.21 -3.79 1.65
N SER A 282 -8.25 -4.28 0.98
CA SER A 282 -9.66 -4.10 1.37
C SER A 282 -9.96 -4.79 2.70
N VAL A 283 -9.55 -6.04 2.86
CA VAL A 283 -9.68 -6.78 4.12
C VAL A 283 -8.87 -6.10 5.22
N THR A 284 -7.65 -5.60 4.92
CA THR A 284 -6.83 -4.86 5.90
C THR A 284 -7.48 -3.54 6.33
N ALA A 285 -8.12 -2.82 5.41
CA ALA A 285 -8.86 -1.61 5.74
C ALA A 285 -10.05 -1.90 6.66
N GLY A 286 -10.81 -2.99 6.40
CA GLY A 286 -11.86 -3.47 7.29
C GLY A 286 -11.34 -3.89 8.67
N LEU A 287 -10.29 -4.72 8.70
CA LEU A 287 -9.64 -5.22 9.91
C LEU A 287 -9.09 -4.09 10.78
N THR A 288 -8.61 -2.98 10.21
CA THR A 288 -8.07 -1.87 11.01
C THR A 288 -9.10 -0.80 11.36
N SER A 289 -10.37 -0.99 11.00
CA SER A 289 -11.42 0.03 11.20
C SER A 289 -12.64 -0.49 11.92
N VAL A 290 -13.13 -1.68 11.55
CA VAL A 290 -14.43 -2.20 12.00
C VAL A 290 -14.29 -3.43 12.91
N VAL A 291 -13.15 -4.11 12.83
CA VAL A 291 -12.92 -5.36 13.56
C VAL A 291 -11.64 -5.21 14.38
N GLY A 292 -11.73 -4.79 15.65
CA GLY A 292 -10.56 -4.69 16.54
C GLY A 292 -10.28 -6.02 17.27
N PRO A 293 -9.02 -6.29 17.69
CA PRO A 293 -8.72 -7.39 18.61
C PRO A 293 -9.58 -7.26 19.88
N ALA A 294 -10.02 -8.39 20.42
CA ALA A 294 -10.72 -8.40 21.69
C ALA A 294 -9.76 -7.96 22.81
N ASN A 295 -10.19 -7.00 23.62
CA ASN A 295 -9.45 -6.56 24.80
C ASN A 295 -9.29 -7.71 25.81
#